data_AF-A0A2H9QWP4-F1
#
_entry.id   AF-A0A2H9QWP4-F1
#
_cell.length_a   1.000
_cell.length_b   1.000
_cell.length_c   1.000
_cell.angle_alpha   90.00
_cell.angle_beta   90.00
_cell.angle_gamma   90.00
#
_symmetry.space_group_name_H-M   'P 1'
#
loop_
_entity.id
_entity.type
_entity.pdbx_description
1 polymer ?
#
loop_
_entity_poly.entity_id
_entity_poly.type
_entity_poly.pdbx_seq_one_letter_code
_entity_poly.pdbx_strand_id
1 'polypeptide(L)'
;MRYSKVAFLLFILGIFLIGASTFFGKGKIAFVLFIPVFYGTGVLAFIGGLCIIASMLLMFYSVTSTLGIEEEYAPVKQERKVKAGGIVFIGPVPIVFGSDVKTAIIMLILGIAFLTGIILFLIYVC
;
A
#
# COMPACT_ATOMS: atom_id res chain seq x y z
N MET A 1 -3.58 19.42 -12.58
CA MET A 1 -4.10 18.24 -13.33
C MET A 1 -3.34 17.87 -14.62
N ARG A 2 -2.27 18.58 -15.06
CA ARG A 2 -1.56 18.26 -16.32
C ARG A 2 -0.53 17.12 -16.21
N TYR A 3 0.12 16.98 -15.05
CA TYR A 3 1.15 15.95 -14.80
C TYR A 3 0.63 14.52 -14.62
N SER A 4 -0.64 14.36 -14.23
CA SER A 4 -1.27 13.04 -14.05
C SER A 4 -1.45 12.30 -15.38
N LYS A 5 -1.75 13.02 -16.48
CA LYS A 5 -1.85 12.45 -17.83
C LYS A 5 -0.49 11.98 -18.36
N VAL A 6 0.57 12.71 -18.01
CA VAL A 6 1.95 12.38 -18.39
C VAL A 6 2.42 11.12 -17.65
N ALA A 7 2.15 11.01 -16.35
CA ALA A 7 2.43 9.79 -15.57
C ALA A 7 1.69 8.57 -16.13
N PHE A 8 0.43 8.74 -16.56
CA PHE A 8 -0.36 7.68 -17.17
C PHE A 8 0.22 7.23 -18.53
N LEU A 9 0.74 8.17 -19.33
CA LEU A 9 1.37 7.90 -20.62
C LEU A 9 2.69 7.13 -20.46
N LEU A 10 3.53 7.55 -19.50
CA LEU A 10 4.79 6.89 -19.16
C LEU A 10 4.57 5.47 -18.60
N PHE A 11 3.51 5.25 -17.82
CA PHE A 11 3.16 3.94 -17.29
C PHE A 11 2.71 2.97 -18.39
N ILE A 12 1.85 3.45 -19.31
CA ILE A 12 1.41 2.67 -20.48
C ILE A 12 2.60 2.32 -21.38
N LEU A 13 3.51 3.27 -21.62
CA LEU A 13 4.72 3.06 -22.38
C LEU A 13 5.62 1.99 -21.73
N GLY A 14 5.79 2.05 -20.40
CA GLY A 14 6.57 1.07 -19.63
C GLY A 14 6.02 -0.36 -19.76
N ILE A 15 4.70 -0.52 -19.64
CA ILE A 15 4.04 -1.83 -19.82
C ILE A 15 4.21 -2.33 -21.26
N PHE A 16 4.12 -1.45 -22.25
CA PHE A 16 4.27 -1.81 -23.65
C PHE A 16 5.69 -2.30 -23.98
N LEU A 17 6.74 -1.63 -23.48
CA LEU A 17 8.13 -2.07 -23.66
C LEU A 17 8.41 -3.41 -22.96
N ILE A 18 7.85 -3.59 -21.76
CA ILE A 18 7.89 -4.87 -21.04
C ILE A 18 7.23 -5.98 -21.88
N GLY A 19 6.04 -5.75 -22.42
CA GLY A 19 5.35 -6.71 -23.29
C GLY A 19 6.17 -7.04 -24.53
N ALA A 20 6.74 -6.04 -25.20
CA ALA A 20 7.61 -6.24 -26.36
C ALA A 20 8.84 -7.10 -26.03
N SER A 21 9.46 -6.89 -24.87
CA SER A 21 10.62 -7.67 -24.42
C SER A 21 10.33 -9.17 -24.21
N THR A 22 9.10 -9.52 -23.86
CA THR A 22 8.67 -10.91 -23.67
C THR A 22 8.51 -11.63 -25.01
N PHE A 23 8.02 -10.95 -26.05
CA PHE A 23 7.84 -11.52 -27.40
C PHE A 23 9.16 -11.85 -28.10
N PHE A 24 10.24 -11.09 -27.83
CA PHE A 24 11.59 -11.41 -28.33
C PHE A 24 12.27 -12.58 -27.58
N GLY A 25 11.54 -13.31 -26.73
CA GLY A 25 11.98 -14.57 -26.12
C GLY A 25 13.02 -14.41 -25.00
N LYS A 26 13.22 -13.19 -24.48
CA LYS A 26 14.25 -12.87 -23.48
C LYS A 26 13.72 -12.08 -22.27
N GLY A 27 12.42 -12.08 -22.01
CA GLY A 27 11.83 -11.33 -20.90
C GLY A 27 11.65 -12.16 -19.63
N LYS A 28 12.70 -12.36 -18.83
CA LYS A 28 12.53 -12.77 -17.42
C LYS A 28 12.53 -11.52 -16.56
N ILE A 29 11.36 -11.10 -16.09
CA ILE A 29 11.21 -9.92 -15.24
C ILE A 29 11.18 -10.39 -13.80
N ALA A 30 12.23 -10.06 -13.07
CA ALA A 30 12.32 -10.27 -11.64
C ALA A 30 12.13 -8.93 -10.92
N PHE A 31 11.16 -8.87 -10.01
CA PHE A 31 11.05 -7.74 -9.09
C PHE A 31 12.13 -7.90 -8.02
N VAL A 32 13.24 -7.17 -8.20
CA VAL A 32 14.30 -7.13 -7.20
C VAL A 32 13.84 -6.21 -6.07
N LEU A 33 13.32 -6.82 -5.03
CA LEU A 33 12.94 -6.12 -3.81
C LEU A 33 14.21 -5.78 -3.03
N PHE A 34 14.70 -4.54 -3.17
CA PHE A 34 15.75 -4.02 -2.31
C PHE A 34 15.16 -3.72 -0.94
N ILE A 35 15.33 -4.63 0.01
CA ILE A 35 15.11 -4.33 1.43
C ILE A 35 16.45 -3.84 1.99
N PRO A 36 16.67 -2.52 2.15
CA PRO A 36 17.87 -2.03 2.81
C PRO A 36 17.80 -2.39 4.29
N VAL A 37 18.60 -3.36 4.72
CA VAL A 37 18.74 -3.69 6.14
C VAL A 37 20.00 -3.01 6.68
N PHE A 38 19.81 -2.06 7.59
CA PHE A 38 20.90 -1.36 8.26
C PHE A 38 21.27 -2.11 9.55
N TYR A 39 22.48 -2.66 9.59
CA TYR A 39 23.04 -3.26 10.78
C TYR A 39 24.07 -2.32 11.38
N GLY A 40 23.99 -2.08 12.69
CA GLY A 40 24.94 -1.25 13.41
C GLY A 40 25.07 -1.72 14.86
N THR A 41 26.30 -1.76 15.35
CA THR A 41 26.61 -2.07 16.75
C THR A 41 27.12 -0.81 17.44
N GLY A 42 26.67 -0.59 18.67
CA GLY A 42 27.07 0.56 19.49
C GLY A 42 26.01 1.67 19.61
N VAL A 43 26.33 2.67 20.44
CA VAL A 43 25.39 3.71 20.89
C VAL A 43 24.91 4.59 19.72
N LEU A 44 25.77 4.89 18.75
CA LEU A 44 25.40 5.70 17.58
C LEU A 44 24.35 5.00 16.72
N ALA A 45 24.46 3.69 16.52
CA ALA A 45 23.48 2.91 15.77
C ALA A 45 22.12 2.89 16.50
N PHE A 46 22.14 2.82 17.83
CA PHE A 46 20.94 2.88 18.66
C PHE A 46 20.24 4.25 18.56
N ILE A 47 21.01 5.34 18.67
CA ILE A 47 20.48 6.71 18.51
C ILE A 47 19.94 6.92 17.09
N GLY A 48 20.67 6.48 16.07
CA GLY A 48 20.23 6.56 14.68
C GLY A 48 18.94 5.78 14.43
N GLY A 49 18.83 4.57 14.95
CA GLY A 49 17.60 3.77 14.90
C GLY A 49 16.42 4.47 15.56
N LEU A 50 16.63 5.06 16.75
CA LEU A 50 15.61 5.87 17.43
C LEU A 50 15.17 7.07 16.60
N CYS A 51 16.10 7.78 15.97
CA CYS A 51 15.79 8.90 15.07
C CYS A 51 14.97 8.46 13.85
N ILE A 52 15.27 7.29 13.25
CA ILE A 52 14.50 6.75 12.12
C ILE A 52 13.06 6.43 12.55
N ILE A 53 12.90 5.75 13.69
CA ILE A 53 11.57 5.42 14.24
C ILE A 53 10.80 6.72 14.52
N ALA A 54 11.42 7.71 15.17
CA ALA A 54 10.80 9.00 15.44
C ALA A 54 10.39 9.74 14.14
N SER A 55 11.23 9.70 13.11
CA SER A 55 10.95 10.31 11.81
C SER A 55 9.77 9.64 11.11
N MET A 56 9.70 8.30 11.14
CA MET A 56 8.58 7.56 10.57
C MET A 56 7.25 7.91 11.26
N LEU A 57 7.27 8.01 12.59
CA LEU A 57 6.10 8.46 13.35
C LEU A 57 5.71 9.90 12.98
N LEU A 58 6.67 10.83 12.92
CA LEU A 58 6.42 12.22 12.53
C LEU A 58 5.87 12.36 11.10
N MET A 59 6.40 11.59 10.13
CA MET A 59 5.84 11.54 8.78
C MET A 59 4.40 11.04 8.77
N PHE A 60 4.08 10.04 9.59
CA PHE A 60 2.72 9.51 9.71
C PHE A 60 1.75 10.56 10.29
N TYR A 61 2.19 11.30 11.32
CA TYR A 61 1.45 12.44 11.84
C TYR A 61 1.30 13.56 10.79
N SER A 62 2.35 13.87 10.04
CA SER A 62 2.35 14.90 9.00
C SER A 62 1.41 14.56 7.83
N VAL A 63 1.41 13.32 7.34
CA VAL A 63 0.48 12.89 6.28
C VAL A 63 -0.97 12.99 6.76
N THR A 64 -1.22 12.63 8.03
CA THR A 64 -2.55 12.77 8.65
C THR A 64 -2.94 14.24 8.79
N SER A 65 -2.02 15.13 9.19
CA SER A 65 -2.30 16.56 9.32
C SER A 65 -2.43 17.27 7.97
N THR A 66 -1.76 16.80 6.91
CA THR A 66 -1.95 17.36 5.56
C THR A 66 -3.30 16.94 4.94
N LEU A 67 -3.91 15.88 5.46
CA LEU A 67 -5.26 15.43 5.08
C LEU A 67 -6.35 16.03 5.98
N GLY A 68 -5.98 16.76 7.03
CA GLY A 68 -6.88 17.40 7.98
C GLY A 68 -6.66 18.91 8.03
N ILE A 69 -7.62 19.63 7.44
CA ILE A 69 -7.87 21.08 7.59
C ILE A 69 -7.16 22.01 6.59
N GLU A 70 -7.72 22.11 5.37
CA GLU A 70 -8.01 23.43 4.81
C GLU A 70 -9.39 23.84 5.33
N GLU A 71 -9.43 24.55 6.46
CA GLU A 71 -10.57 25.36 6.84
C GLU A 71 -10.51 26.64 6.02
N GLU A 72 -11.10 26.63 4.82
CA GLU A 72 -11.42 27.85 4.09
C GLU A 72 -12.94 27.95 3.89
N TYR A 73 -13.46 29.12 4.23
CA TYR A 73 -14.87 29.47 4.42
C TYR A 73 -15.78 29.17 3.19
N ALA A 74 -16.99 28.67 3.52
CA ALA A 74 -18.27 28.72 2.75
C ALA A 74 -18.59 27.60 1.70
N PRO A 75 -19.90 27.36 1.39
CA PRO A 75 -20.90 26.73 2.25
C PRO A 75 -21.49 25.42 1.65
N VAL A 76 -22.00 24.55 2.52
CA VAL A 76 -22.87 23.36 2.30
C VAL A 76 -22.46 22.44 1.13
N LYS A 77 -21.64 21.43 1.42
CA LYS A 77 -21.50 20.26 0.55
C LYS A 77 -21.64 18.99 1.39
N GLN A 78 -22.73 18.28 1.14
CA GLN A 78 -23.13 17.01 1.74
C GLN A 78 -21.94 16.17 2.22
N GLU A 79 -21.92 15.84 3.52
CA GLU A 79 -21.02 14.86 4.10
C GLU A 79 -21.19 13.53 3.37
N ARG A 80 -20.37 13.27 2.34
CA ARG A 80 -20.16 11.91 1.87
C ARG A 80 -19.47 11.18 3.01
N LYS A 81 -20.25 10.48 3.84
CA LYS A 81 -19.71 9.50 4.80
C LYS A 81 -18.81 8.55 4.02
N VAL A 82 -17.50 8.76 4.12
CA VAL A 82 -16.51 7.95 3.44
C VAL A 82 -16.57 6.58 4.12
N LYS A 83 -17.10 5.59 3.41
CA LYS A 83 -17.18 4.22 3.90
C LYS A 83 -15.79 3.61 3.85
N ALA A 84 -15.05 3.76 4.94
CA ALA A 84 -13.74 3.16 5.12
C ALA A 84 -13.86 1.79 5.81
N GLY A 85 -12.95 0.89 5.48
CA GLY A 85 -12.80 -0.41 6.11
C GLY A 85 -11.42 -0.97 5.83
N GLY A 86 -10.99 -1.95 6.61
CA GLY A 86 -9.67 -2.57 6.50
C GLY A 86 -9.67 -3.97 7.09
N ILE A 87 -8.65 -4.75 6.73
CA ILE A 87 -8.46 -6.12 7.18
C ILE A 87 -7.05 -6.23 7.74
N VAL A 88 -6.93 -6.73 8.95
CA VAL A 88 -5.64 -7.00 9.61
C VAL A 88 -5.52 -8.51 9.77
N PHE A 89 -4.46 -9.10 9.23
CA PHE A 89 -4.18 -10.52 9.37
C PHE A 89 -3.31 -10.74 10.61
N ILE A 90 -3.90 -11.28 11.68
CA ILE A 90 -3.14 -11.74 12.85
C ILE A 90 -2.90 -13.23 12.64
N GLY A 91 -1.77 -13.55 12.01
CA GLY A 91 -1.54 -14.90 11.47
C GLY A 91 -2.56 -15.24 10.37
N PRO A 92 -3.00 -16.51 10.25
CA PRO A 92 -3.96 -16.92 9.23
C PRO A 92 -5.40 -16.46 9.53
N VAL A 93 -5.65 -15.77 10.65
CA VAL A 93 -6.98 -15.33 11.06
C VAL A 93 -7.18 -13.87 10.61
N PRO A 94 -8.09 -13.60 9.65
CA PRO A 94 -8.39 -12.24 9.21
C PRO A 94 -9.32 -11.54 10.22
N ILE A 95 -8.90 -10.38 10.73
CA ILE A 95 -9.74 -9.49 11.55
C ILE A 95 -10.19 -8.32 10.68
N VAL A 96 -11.50 -8.10 10.63
CA VAL A 96 -12.13 -7.18 9.68
C VAL A 96 -12.75 -6.00 10.41
N PHE A 97 -12.43 -4.79 9.94
CA PHE A 97 -12.97 -3.53 10.43
C PHE A 97 -13.70 -2.81 9.31
N GLY A 98 -14.88 -2.26 9.58
CA GLY A 98 -15.65 -1.53 8.58
C GLY A 98 -16.53 -0.46 9.22
N SER A 99 -16.63 0.69 8.56
CA SER A 99 -17.52 1.80 8.94
C SER A 99 -19.01 1.43 8.88
N ASP A 100 -19.37 0.38 8.16
CA ASP A 100 -20.72 -0.15 8.06
C ASP A 100 -20.65 -1.67 7.95
N VAL A 101 -21.71 -2.38 8.36
CA VAL A 101 -21.83 -3.84 8.22
C VAL A 101 -21.62 -4.30 6.78
N LYS A 102 -22.12 -3.54 5.80
CA LYS A 102 -21.92 -3.84 4.37
C LYS A 102 -20.43 -3.77 3.99
N THR A 103 -19.72 -2.75 4.45
CA THR A 103 -18.29 -2.56 4.20
C THR A 103 -17.45 -3.62 4.91
N ALA A 104 -17.83 -4.00 6.13
CA ALA A 104 -17.19 -5.09 6.86
C ALA A 104 -17.38 -6.45 6.15
N ILE A 105 -18.57 -6.75 5.63
CA ILE A 105 -18.82 -7.98 4.86
C ILE A 105 -17.98 -8.01 3.57
N ILE A 106 -17.91 -6.88 2.85
CA ILE A 106 -17.08 -6.78 1.63
C ILE A 106 -15.61 -7.04 1.95
N MET A 107 -15.10 -6.42 3.03
CA MET A 107 -13.72 -6.63 3.48
C MET A 107 -13.49 -8.08 3.92
N LEU A 108 -14.45 -8.72 4.61
CA LEU A 108 -14.33 -10.12 5.00
C LEU A 108 -14.21 -11.04 3.80
N ILE A 109 -15.06 -10.87 2.78
CA ILE A 109 -15.00 -11.64 1.55
C ILE A 109 -13.66 -11.43 0.84
N LEU A 110 -13.18 -10.19 0.78
CA LEU A 110 -11.90 -9.86 0.17
C LEU A 110 -10.72 -10.54 0.90
N GLY A 111 -10.76 -10.56 2.23
CA GLY A 111 -9.72 -11.19 3.06
C GLY A 111 -9.68 -12.71 2.90
N ILE A 112 -10.85 -13.35 2.84
CA ILE A 112 -10.95 -14.80 2.60
C ILE A 112 -10.45 -15.14 1.20
N ALA A 113 -10.87 -14.40 0.17
CA ALA A 113 -10.40 -14.61 -1.21
C ALA A 113 -8.88 -14.48 -1.32
N PHE A 114 -8.29 -13.51 -0.62
CA PHE A 114 -6.85 -13.33 -0.56
C PHE A 114 -6.13 -14.50 0.12
N LEU A 115 -6.64 -14.97 1.26
CA LEU A 115 -6.12 -16.16 1.95
C LEU A 115 -6.18 -17.41 1.07
N THR A 116 -7.31 -17.64 0.39
CA THR A 116 -7.47 -18.77 -0.53
C THR A 116 -6.47 -18.69 -1.68
N GLY A 117 -6.25 -17.49 -2.24
CA GLY A 117 -5.25 -17.28 -3.29
C GLY A 117 -3.83 -17.61 -2.83
N ILE A 118 -3.45 -17.19 -1.62
CA ILE A 118 -2.14 -17.52 -1.03
C ILE A 118 -1.99 -19.02 -0.85
N ILE A 119 -3.02 -19.70 -0.30
CA ILE A 119 -2.98 -21.15 -0.07
C ILE A 119 -2.86 -21.91 -1.39
N LEU A 120 -3.64 -21.55 -2.40
CA LEU A 120 -3.58 -22.18 -3.73
C LEU A 120 -2.22 -21.97 -4.40
N PHE A 121 -1.65 -20.76 -4.30
CA PHE A 121 -0.32 -20.46 -4.79
C PHE A 121 0.74 -21.32 -4.09
N LEU A 122 0.64 -21.47 -2.76
CA LEU A 122 1.56 -22.28 -1.98
C LEU A 122 1.49 -23.77 -2.38
N ILE A 123 0.29 -24.29 -2.66
CA ILE A 123 0.09 -25.70 -3.08
C ILE A 123 0.56 -25.95 -4.52
N TYR A 124 0.45 -24.95 -5.41
CA TYR A 124 0.81 -25.13 -6.82
C TYR A 124 2.29 -24.90 -7.11
N VAL A 125 2.97 -24.08 -6.29
CA VAL A 125 4.38 -23.71 -6.48
C VAL A 125 5.33 -24.57 -5.66
N CYS A 126 4.93 -25.06 -4.47
CA CYS A 126 5.67 -26.08 -3.71
C CYS A 126 5.24 -27.48 -4.13
#